data_AF-A0A1R3L3A5-F1
#
_entry.id   AF-A0A1R3L3A5-F1
#
_cell.length_a   1.000
_cell.length_b   1.000
_cell.length_c   1.000
_cell.angle_alpha   90.00
_cell.angle_beta   90.00
_cell.angle_gamma   90.00
#
_symmetry.space_group_name_H-M   'P 1'
#
loop_
_entity.id
_entity.type
_entity.pdbx_description
1 polymer ?
#
loop_
_entity_poly.entity_id
_entity_poly.type
_entity_poly.pdbx_seq_one_letter_code
_entity_poly.pdbx_strand_id
1 'polypeptide(L)'
;MSANNTLTKRRNGVGWRDLIGPPGASYAEAERNLRALAFGEPGADPSPGPADGHGAWADGLQIPKIVSKCAHLVSGHEMRNSFPLDSALDGLTYPQGTIEAVLPGVHSDVGGGYRQGEQGKASVLPIVPLRDMLNRAIAAGVPMYSLSQLPTSSQREDFALVGPAAKRYEEMLPLWRTYMGTIPSGLPLGKAVLAHMRQYWRYRVSAAVLRTRGKKTTEQKSIQGNEDGMFKKDRARLKSEADQQERSYRLAAAEVDAAEQAAAAAKQSPGFSNQEPFWRAKAQEASSRRDKAYDSWRRTQARLDTAADDSDLLENMQTYDKWLLEDAELIYKWHKEDPNKRMRPHYAAIVSAYEEVVVNGKVLAETSDLYKFFSTYVHDSLAGFATDNTRTTDPRVLYIGGDQKEKYAAVQTEKQLEVA
;
A
#
# COMPACT_ATOMS: atom_id res chain seq x y z
N MET A 1 10.34 -8.85 -3.27
CA MET A 1 10.48 -7.39 -3.18
C MET A 1 11.46 -6.99 -4.25
N SER A 2 11.04 -6.22 -5.26
CA SER A 2 11.98 -5.63 -6.22
C SER A 2 13.03 -4.85 -5.43
N ALA A 3 14.26 -5.36 -5.41
CA ALA A 3 15.39 -4.77 -4.70
C ALA A 3 15.83 -3.42 -5.31
N ASN A 4 15.15 -2.97 -6.37
CA ASN A 4 15.51 -1.76 -7.12
C ASN A 4 14.85 -0.47 -6.60
N ASN A 5 13.96 -0.52 -5.59
CA ASN A 5 13.18 0.66 -5.17
C ASN A 5 13.24 1.07 -3.70
N THR A 6 14.06 0.43 -2.86
CA THR A 6 14.26 0.93 -1.50
C THR A 6 15.25 2.10 -1.50
N LEU A 7 14.77 3.31 -1.22
CA LEU A 7 15.60 4.48 -0.97
C LEU A 7 16.61 4.20 0.15
N THR A 8 17.88 4.03 -0.20
CA THR A 8 18.99 4.25 0.75
C THR A 8 19.03 5.74 1.09
N LYS A 9 18.45 6.10 2.24
CA LYS A 9 18.58 7.37 3.00
C LYS A 9 18.82 8.64 2.17
N ARG A 10 17.81 9.50 2.02
CA ARG A 10 17.99 10.97 1.95
C ARG A 10 16.84 11.71 2.63
N ARG A 11 16.94 11.81 3.96
CA ARG A 11 16.21 12.85 4.71
C ARG A 11 16.99 14.15 4.49
N ASN A 12 16.47 14.97 3.57
CA ASN A 12 16.57 16.44 3.46
C ASN A 12 16.31 16.85 1.99
N GLY A 13 15.08 17.27 1.68
CA GLY A 13 14.77 18.24 0.62
C GLY A 13 15.25 17.94 -0.81
N VAL A 14 15.03 16.74 -1.32
CA VAL A 14 15.45 16.31 -2.66
C VAL A 14 14.27 15.52 -3.27
N GLY A 15 13.66 16.06 -4.32
CA GLY A 15 12.47 15.47 -4.96
C GLY A 15 12.87 14.40 -5.98
N TRP A 16 11.92 13.66 -6.55
CA TRP A 16 12.20 12.70 -7.64
C TRP A 16 12.95 13.33 -8.82
N ARG A 17 12.86 14.66 -9.00
CA ARG A 17 13.65 15.43 -9.97
C ARG A 17 15.16 15.24 -9.84
N ASP A 18 15.66 14.85 -8.67
CA ASP A 18 17.07 14.62 -8.41
C ASP A 18 17.51 13.15 -8.64
N LEU A 19 16.58 12.26 -9.05
CA LEU A 19 16.79 10.80 -9.11
C LEU A 19 16.57 10.19 -10.50
N ILE A 20 16.21 10.97 -11.53
CA ILE A 20 15.95 10.45 -12.90
C ILE A 20 17.07 10.82 -13.89
N GLY A 21 18.27 10.98 -13.35
CA GLY A 21 19.51 10.99 -14.10
C GLY A 21 20.68 10.79 -13.14
N PRO A 22 21.91 10.62 -13.64
CA PRO A 22 23.09 10.59 -12.79
C PRO A 22 23.12 11.85 -11.88
N PRO A 23 23.78 11.79 -10.71
CA PRO A 23 23.86 12.93 -9.80
C PRO A 23 24.22 14.22 -10.56
N GLY A 24 23.30 15.21 -10.58
CA GLY A 24 23.46 16.46 -11.33
C GLY A 24 22.55 16.65 -12.57
N ALA A 25 21.57 15.78 -12.80
CA ALA A 25 20.63 15.92 -13.91
C ALA A 25 19.77 17.20 -13.82
N SER A 26 19.58 17.88 -14.96
CA SER A 26 18.90 19.17 -15.09
C SER A 26 17.38 19.04 -15.24
N TYR A 27 16.63 20.12 -14.94
CA TYR A 27 15.17 20.19 -15.17
C TYR A 27 14.77 19.79 -16.61
N ALA A 28 15.59 20.18 -17.60
CA ALA A 28 15.40 19.84 -19.00
C ALA A 28 15.58 18.35 -19.31
N GLU A 29 16.30 17.58 -18.49
CA GLU A 29 16.43 16.13 -18.63
C GLU A 29 15.21 15.40 -18.05
N ALA A 30 14.71 15.84 -16.89
CA ALA A 30 13.47 15.32 -16.31
C ALA A 30 12.26 15.53 -17.24
N GLU A 31 12.16 16.72 -17.87
CA GLU A 31 11.12 17.07 -18.84
C GLU A 31 11.24 16.24 -20.13
N ARG A 32 12.46 16.08 -20.68
CA ARG A 32 12.72 15.21 -21.84
C ARG A 32 12.35 13.75 -21.55
N ASN A 33 12.66 13.25 -20.35
CA ASN A 33 12.28 11.91 -19.91
C ASN A 33 10.76 11.75 -19.81
N LEU A 34 10.04 12.73 -19.24
CA LEU A 34 8.58 12.68 -19.17
C LEU A 34 7.94 12.69 -20.57
N ARG A 35 8.43 13.53 -21.49
CA ARG A 35 7.91 13.57 -22.87
C ARG A 35 8.14 12.26 -23.62
N ALA A 36 9.31 11.65 -23.43
CA ALA A 36 9.62 10.33 -23.98
C ALA A 36 8.74 9.24 -23.37
N LEU A 37 8.49 9.29 -22.05
CA LEU A 37 7.58 8.37 -21.38
C LEU A 37 6.14 8.53 -21.86
N ALA A 38 5.67 9.75 -22.14
CA ALA A 38 4.28 10.01 -22.51
C ALA A 38 3.92 9.59 -23.95
N PHE A 39 4.84 9.83 -24.89
CA PHE A 39 4.58 9.68 -26.33
C PHE A 39 5.52 8.69 -27.05
N GLY A 40 6.44 8.05 -26.34
CA GLY A 40 7.40 7.10 -26.90
C GLY A 40 7.00 5.63 -26.72
N GLU A 41 7.99 4.75 -26.92
CA GLU A 41 7.89 3.29 -26.75
C GLU A 41 8.39 2.76 -25.37
N PRO A 42 7.75 3.06 -24.22
CA PRO A 42 7.97 2.28 -23.01
C PRO A 42 6.71 1.49 -22.57
N GLY A 43 6.95 0.23 -22.15
CA GLY A 43 5.96 -0.66 -21.53
C GLY A 43 5.51 -0.19 -20.15
N ALA A 44 4.74 -0.99 -19.42
CA ALA A 44 4.23 -0.64 -18.08
C ALA A 44 5.32 -0.55 -16.98
N ASP A 45 6.60 -0.71 -17.32
CA ASP A 45 7.73 -0.66 -16.39
C ASP A 45 8.37 0.74 -16.39
N PRO A 46 8.14 1.56 -15.36
CA PRO A 46 8.76 2.87 -15.22
C PRO A 46 10.21 2.81 -14.72
N SER A 47 10.71 1.64 -14.29
CA SER A 47 12.06 1.46 -13.74
C SER A 47 12.79 0.25 -14.36
N PRO A 48 13.05 0.23 -15.68
CA PRO A 48 13.72 -0.89 -16.33
C PRO A 48 15.14 -1.07 -15.76
N GLY A 49 15.47 -2.28 -15.34
CA GLY A 49 16.77 -2.65 -14.79
C GLY A 49 17.08 -4.14 -14.98
N PRO A 50 18.25 -4.64 -14.55
CA PRO A 50 18.63 -6.04 -14.71
C PRO A 50 17.83 -6.99 -13.82
N ALA A 51 17.09 -6.48 -12.84
CA ALA A 51 16.19 -7.28 -12.02
C ALA A 51 14.83 -7.39 -12.71
N ASP A 52 14.35 -8.62 -12.88
CA ASP A 52 12.99 -8.92 -13.34
C ASP A 52 11.93 -8.46 -12.32
N GLY A 53 12.28 -8.36 -11.04
CA GLY A 53 11.41 -7.92 -9.94
C GLY A 53 11.00 -9.05 -8.99
N HIS A 54 11.18 -10.30 -9.41
CA HIS A 54 10.89 -11.49 -8.63
C HIS A 54 12.05 -11.86 -7.70
N GLY A 55 11.72 -12.43 -6.54
CA GLY A 55 12.73 -13.15 -5.76
C GLY A 55 13.00 -14.50 -6.41
N ALA A 56 14.17 -15.10 -6.18
CA ALA A 56 14.51 -16.41 -6.75
C ALA A 56 13.49 -17.54 -6.42
N TRP A 57 12.71 -17.38 -5.35
CA TRP A 57 11.63 -18.30 -4.95
C TRP A 57 10.29 -18.05 -5.66
N ALA A 58 10.17 -16.92 -6.36
CA ALA A 58 8.96 -16.48 -7.07
C ALA A 58 9.10 -16.64 -8.59
N ASP A 59 10.13 -17.33 -9.07
CA ASP A 59 10.20 -17.73 -10.47
C ASP A 59 9.10 -18.78 -10.73
N GLY A 60 8.13 -18.44 -11.58
CA GLY A 60 7.03 -19.33 -11.96
C GLY A 60 5.79 -19.34 -11.05
N LEU A 61 5.22 -18.17 -10.74
CA LEU A 61 3.99 -18.03 -9.93
C LEU A 61 2.67 -18.48 -10.62
N GLN A 62 2.73 -19.16 -11.76
CA GLN A 62 1.54 -19.65 -12.47
C GLN A 62 0.72 -20.62 -11.59
N ILE A 63 -0.61 -20.49 -11.67
CA ILE A 63 -1.53 -21.38 -10.94
C ILE A 63 -1.44 -22.79 -11.54
N PRO A 64 -1.07 -23.82 -10.77
CA PRO A 64 -0.93 -25.18 -11.29
C PRO A 64 -2.29 -25.79 -11.67
N LYS A 65 -2.31 -26.65 -12.70
CA LYS A 65 -3.53 -27.32 -13.22
C LYS A 65 -4.28 -28.18 -12.19
N ILE A 66 -3.64 -28.56 -11.08
CA ILE A 66 -4.28 -29.30 -9.99
C ILE A 66 -5.25 -28.41 -9.17
N VAL A 67 -5.12 -27.09 -9.25
CA VAL A 67 -5.98 -26.14 -8.55
C VAL A 67 -7.32 -26.05 -9.27
N SER A 68 -8.40 -26.43 -8.59
CA SER A 68 -9.77 -26.45 -9.16
C SER A 68 -10.51 -25.12 -9.04
N LYS A 69 -10.12 -24.30 -8.07
CA LYS A 69 -10.71 -22.98 -7.78
C LYS A 69 -9.62 -22.01 -7.32
N CYS A 70 -9.53 -20.86 -7.96
CA CYS A 70 -8.70 -19.74 -7.51
C CYS A 70 -9.53 -18.46 -7.54
N ALA A 71 -9.46 -17.66 -6.48
CA ALA A 71 -10.05 -16.33 -6.43
C ALA A 71 -8.93 -15.34 -6.08
N HIS A 72 -8.69 -14.37 -6.96
CA HIS A 72 -7.69 -13.34 -6.78
C HIS A 72 -8.37 -11.96 -6.81
N LEU A 73 -8.41 -11.29 -5.66
CA LEU A 73 -9.01 -9.95 -5.54
C LEU A 73 -7.87 -8.94 -5.50
N VAL A 74 -7.79 -8.08 -6.51
CA VAL A 74 -6.61 -7.23 -6.74
C VAL A 74 -6.95 -5.75 -6.61
N SER A 75 -5.97 -4.97 -6.15
CA SER A 75 -6.10 -3.51 -6.01
C SER A 75 -6.03 -2.80 -7.37
N GLY A 76 -7.01 -1.93 -7.63
CA GLY A 76 -7.08 -1.08 -8.82
C GLY A 76 -6.39 0.28 -8.69
N HIS A 77 -5.98 0.70 -7.48
CA HIS A 77 -5.36 2.03 -7.25
C HIS A 77 -3.92 1.98 -6.72
N GLU A 78 -3.38 0.79 -6.44
CA GLU A 78 -1.95 0.67 -6.12
C GLU A 78 -1.10 1.06 -7.34
N MET A 79 -0.07 1.85 -7.11
CA MET A 79 0.82 2.34 -8.17
C MET A 79 2.29 2.27 -7.81
N ARG A 80 2.63 1.95 -6.55
CA ARG A 80 4.03 1.86 -6.11
C ARG A 80 4.79 0.82 -6.92
N ASN A 81 5.96 1.19 -7.42
CA ASN A 81 6.87 0.31 -8.14
C ASN A 81 7.43 -0.81 -7.25
N SER A 82 7.44 -0.63 -5.92
CA SER A 82 7.72 -1.73 -4.96
C SER A 82 6.59 -2.75 -4.83
N PHE A 83 5.38 -2.47 -5.36
CA PHE A 83 4.20 -3.33 -5.29
C PHE A 83 3.63 -3.66 -6.69
N PRO A 84 4.42 -4.27 -7.60
CA PRO A 84 3.87 -4.82 -8.83
C PRO A 84 2.76 -5.85 -8.52
N LEU A 85 1.87 -6.09 -9.47
CA LEU A 85 0.86 -7.14 -9.36
C LEU A 85 1.34 -8.39 -10.10
N ASP A 86 1.31 -9.53 -9.44
CA ASP A 86 1.31 -10.84 -10.10
C ASP A 86 -0.12 -11.27 -10.36
N SER A 87 -0.59 -11.13 -11.60
CA SER A 87 -1.93 -11.56 -12.00
C SER A 87 -2.03 -13.08 -12.02
N ALA A 88 -3.24 -13.56 -11.77
CA ALA A 88 -3.65 -14.94 -12.00
C ALA A 88 -3.82 -15.26 -13.50
N LEU A 89 -3.69 -14.27 -14.38
CA LEU A 89 -3.66 -14.44 -15.83
C LEU A 89 -2.35 -15.13 -16.24
N ASP A 90 -2.46 -16.17 -17.07
CA ASP A 90 -1.31 -16.88 -17.63
C ASP A 90 -1.27 -16.61 -19.14
N GLY A 91 -0.39 -15.70 -19.55
CA GLY A 91 -0.34 -15.11 -20.88
C GLY A 91 -1.58 -14.30 -21.20
N LEU A 92 -2.51 -14.88 -21.96
CA LEU A 92 -3.76 -14.21 -22.39
C LEU A 92 -5.02 -14.87 -21.84
N THR A 93 -4.89 -15.93 -21.03
CA THR A 93 -6.02 -16.72 -20.55
C THR A 93 -5.91 -17.01 -19.07
N TYR A 94 -7.02 -16.91 -18.35
CA TYR A 94 -7.07 -17.36 -16.97
C TYR A 94 -7.10 -18.90 -16.93
N PRO A 95 -6.34 -19.53 -16.01
CA PRO A 95 -6.47 -20.95 -15.73
C PRO A 95 -7.92 -21.34 -15.38
N GLN A 96 -8.30 -22.58 -15.66
CA GLN A 96 -9.66 -23.04 -15.42
C GLN A 96 -10.04 -22.92 -13.94
N GLY A 97 -11.22 -22.35 -13.66
CA GLY A 97 -11.70 -22.18 -12.29
C GLY A 97 -11.11 -20.98 -11.55
N THR A 98 -10.30 -20.16 -12.23
CA THR A 98 -9.74 -18.91 -11.71
C THR A 98 -10.67 -17.73 -11.97
N ILE A 99 -10.85 -16.89 -10.95
CA ILE A 99 -11.52 -15.60 -11.06
C ILE A 99 -10.56 -14.54 -10.52
N GLU A 100 -10.27 -13.53 -11.32
CA GLU A 100 -9.57 -12.32 -10.89
C GLU A 100 -10.50 -11.11 -10.95
N ALA A 101 -10.59 -10.35 -9.87
CA ALA A 101 -11.44 -9.16 -9.80
C ALA A 101 -10.63 -7.95 -9.34
N VAL A 102 -10.64 -6.88 -10.15
CA VAL A 102 -10.06 -5.59 -9.79
C VAL A 102 -11.05 -4.83 -8.90
N LEU A 103 -10.61 -4.47 -7.70
CA LEU A 103 -11.40 -3.78 -6.68
C LEU A 103 -10.78 -2.41 -6.37
N PRO A 104 -11.60 -1.41 -6.01
CA PRO A 104 -11.07 -0.13 -5.61
C PRO A 104 -10.36 -0.20 -4.26
N GLY A 105 -9.30 0.59 -4.18
CA GLY A 105 -8.42 0.67 -3.02
C GLY A 105 -6.98 0.50 -3.44
N VAL A 106 -6.03 0.90 -2.59
CA VAL A 106 -4.61 0.51 -2.72
C VAL A 106 -4.39 -0.88 -2.11
N HIS A 107 -3.13 -1.33 -1.95
CA HIS A 107 -2.81 -2.70 -1.53
C HIS A 107 -3.60 -3.20 -0.30
N SER A 108 -3.51 -2.50 0.83
CA SER A 108 -4.16 -2.92 2.08
C SER A 108 -5.63 -2.50 2.20
N ASP A 109 -6.15 -1.71 1.25
CA ASP A 109 -7.59 -1.47 1.13
C ASP A 109 -8.32 -2.70 0.59
N VAL A 110 -7.61 -3.59 -0.10
CA VAL A 110 -8.13 -4.89 -0.54
C VAL A 110 -7.74 -6.00 0.43
N GLY A 111 -6.46 -6.06 0.84
CA GLY A 111 -5.97 -7.12 1.73
C GLY A 111 -6.34 -6.94 3.21
N GLY A 112 -6.66 -5.73 3.65
CA GLY A 112 -6.76 -5.36 5.06
C GLY A 112 -5.40 -4.98 5.66
N GLY A 113 -5.42 -4.23 6.77
CA GLY A 113 -4.22 -3.89 7.54
C GLY A 113 -4.13 -2.44 8.01
N TYR A 114 -4.81 -1.51 7.35
CA TYR A 114 -4.91 -0.13 7.83
C TYR A 114 -5.74 -0.05 9.11
N ARG A 115 -5.29 0.77 10.07
CA ARG A 115 -6.10 1.06 11.26
C ARG A 115 -7.16 2.11 10.99
N GLN A 116 -8.22 2.08 11.78
CA GLN A 116 -9.25 3.10 11.75
C GLN A 116 -8.64 4.49 11.97
N GLY A 117 -8.80 5.38 10.99
CA GLY A 117 -8.34 6.76 11.03
C GLY A 117 -6.96 7.00 10.42
N GLU A 118 -6.20 5.97 10.06
CA GLU A 118 -4.94 6.14 9.32
C GLU A 118 -5.21 6.90 8.03
N GLN A 119 -4.39 7.91 7.75
CA GLN A 119 -4.58 8.88 6.66
C GLN A 119 -5.96 9.57 6.65
N GLY A 120 -6.63 9.66 7.80
CA GLY A 120 -7.99 10.19 7.88
C GLY A 120 -9.07 9.28 7.29
N LYS A 121 -8.76 8.00 7.01
CA LYS A 121 -9.66 7.06 6.34
C LYS A 121 -10.34 6.10 7.32
N ALA A 122 -11.51 5.58 6.92
CA ALA A 122 -12.17 4.49 7.64
C ALA A 122 -11.64 3.14 7.18
N SER A 123 -11.37 2.23 8.12
CA SER A 123 -10.76 0.91 7.86
C SER A 123 -11.78 -0.16 7.44
N VAL A 124 -12.84 0.22 6.73
CA VAL A 124 -13.96 -0.67 6.37
C VAL A 124 -14.03 -1.05 4.90
N LEU A 125 -13.23 -0.42 4.04
CA LEU A 125 -13.09 -0.79 2.63
C LEU A 125 -12.71 -2.27 2.42
N PRO A 126 -11.71 -2.84 3.13
CA PRO A 126 -11.34 -4.25 2.98
C PRO A 126 -12.41 -5.25 3.45
N ILE A 127 -13.47 -4.80 4.12
CA ILE A 127 -14.57 -5.68 4.52
C ILE A 127 -15.33 -6.21 3.30
N VAL A 128 -15.37 -5.48 2.18
CA VAL A 128 -15.99 -5.96 0.93
C VAL A 128 -15.27 -7.21 0.40
N PRO A 129 -13.95 -7.16 0.09
CA PRO A 129 -13.22 -8.36 -0.33
C PRO A 129 -13.17 -9.44 0.75
N LEU A 130 -13.08 -9.09 2.04
CA LEU A 130 -13.11 -10.07 3.13
C LEU A 130 -14.39 -10.91 3.13
N ARG A 131 -15.56 -10.26 3.01
CA ARG A 131 -16.84 -10.96 2.95
C ARG A 131 -17.02 -11.74 1.65
N ASP A 132 -16.56 -11.21 0.51
CA ASP A 132 -16.60 -11.93 -0.77
C ASP A 132 -15.72 -13.19 -0.73
N MET A 133 -14.50 -13.07 -0.20
CA MET A 133 -13.58 -14.20 -0.08
C MET A 133 -14.13 -15.29 0.85
N LEU A 134 -14.72 -14.92 2.00
CA LEU A 134 -15.37 -15.89 2.89
C LEU A 134 -16.48 -16.66 2.16
N ASN A 135 -17.35 -15.96 1.43
CA ASN A 135 -18.44 -16.58 0.69
C ASN A 135 -17.92 -17.55 -0.40
N ARG A 136 -16.86 -17.15 -1.13
CA ARG A 136 -16.22 -18.00 -2.14
C ARG A 136 -15.56 -19.23 -1.53
N ALA A 137 -14.89 -19.08 -0.38
CA ALA A 137 -14.27 -20.19 0.34
C ALA A 137 -15.32 -21.21 0.79
N ILE A 138 -16.42 -20.76 1.39
CA ILE A 138 -17.53 -21.63 1.80
C ILE A 138 -18.15 -22.32 0.58
N ALA A 139 -18.39 -21.59 -0.51
CA ALA A 139 -18.93 -22.16 -1.75
C ALA A 139 -17.99 -23.20 -2.40
N ALA A 140 -16.68 -23.08 -2.16
CA ALA A 140 -15.67 -24.05 -2.58
C ALA A 140 -15.52 -25.24 -1.61
N GLY A 141 -16.28 -25.28 -0.51
CA GLY A 141 -16.27 -26.38 0.47
C GLY A 141 -15.27 -26.21 1.61
N VAL A 142 -14.67 -25.02 1.79
CA VAL A 142 -13.80 -24.76 2.94
C VAL A 142 -14.67 -24.74 4.22
N PRO A 143 -14.32 -25.51 5.27
CA PRO A 143 -15.12 -25.62 6.49
C PRO A 143 -14.99 -24.35 7.35
N MET A 144 -15.77 -23.32 7.01
CA MET A 144 -15.85 -22.05 7.73
C MET A 144 -17.28 -21.74 8.14
N TYR A 145 -17.44 -20.97 9.22
CA TYR A 145 -18.73 -20.39 9.58
C TYR A 145 -19.13 -19.31 8.55
N SER A 146 -20.38 -19.35 8.12
CA SER A 146 -20.96 -18.23 7.38
C SER A 146 -21.11 -16.99 8.28
N LEU A 147 -21.32 -15.82 7.68
CA LEU A 147 -21.48 -14.56 8.42
C LEU A 147 -22.59 -14.62 9.49
N SER A 148 -23.66 -15.37 9.25
CA SER A 148 -24.77 -15.54 10.21
C SER A 148 -24.48 -16.56 11.32
N GLN A 149 -23.43 -17.37 11.17
CA GLN A 149 -23.08 -18.47 12.08
C GLN A 149 -21.80 -18.18 12.89
N LEU A 150 -21.20 -17.00 12.76
CA LEU A 150 -20.01 -16.62 13.52
C LEU A 150 -20.30 -16.68 15.03
N PRO A 151 -19.52 -17.47 15.82
CA PRO A 151 -19.92 -17.84 17.18
C PRO A 151 -19.65 -16.76 18.23
N THR A 152 -18.73 -15.82 17.98
CA THR A 152 -18.35 -14.78 18.96
C THR A 152 -18.62 -13.37 18.46
N SER A 153 -18.83 -12.43 19.40
CA SER A 153 -18.96 -11.01 19.08
C SER A 153 -17.70 -10.46 18.40
N SER A 154 -16.51 -10.84 18.87
CA SER A 154 -15.23 -10.43 18.27
C SER A 154 -15.16 -10.79 16.79
N GLN A 155 -15.47 -12.04 16.43
CA GLN A 155 -15.49 -12.45 15.02
C GLN A 155 -16.54 -11.67 14.23
N ARG A 156 -17.72 -11.41 14.81
CA ARG A 156 -18.74 -10.60 14.15
C ARG A 156 -18.29 -9.14 13.94
N GLU A 157 -17.51 -8.58 14.85
CA GLU A 157 -16.89 -7.26 14.72
C GLU A 157 -15.84 -7.24 13.60
N ASP A 158 -15.01 -8.28 13.48
CA ASP A 158 -13.99 -8.41 12.42
C ASP A 158 -14.60 -8.36 11.01
N PHE A 159 -15.83 -8.87 10.85
CA PHE A 159 -16.60 -8.79 9.61
C PHE A 159 -17.49 -7.55 9.52
N ALA A 160 -17.41 -6.60 10.46
CA ALA A 160 -18.26 -5.41 10.57
C ALA A 160 -19.77 -5.73 10.59
N LEU A 161 -20.17 -6.80 11.28
CA LEU A 161 -21.58 -7.17 11.46
C LEU A 161 -22.22 -6.52 12.69
N VAL A 162 -21.39 -6.08 13.64
CA VAL A 162 -21.79 -5.38 14.86
C VAL A 162 -20.76 -4.29 15.20
N GLY A 163 -21.07 -3.46 16.19
CA GLY A 163 -20.17 -2.41 16.68
C GLY A 163 -20.01 -1.21 15.72
N PRO A 164 -19.08 -0.29 16.00
CA PRO A 164 -18.90 0.94 15.23
C PRO A 164 -18.53 0.71 13.75
N ALA A 165 -17.83 -0.40 13.45
CA ALA A 165 -17.45 -0.74 12.09
C ALA A 165 -18.65 -1.08 11.21
N ALA A 166 -19.71 -1.69 11.77
CA ALA A 166 -20.93 -2.03 11.02
C ALA A 166 -21.59 -0.78 10.44
N LYS A 167 -21.75 0.27 11.25
CA LYS A 167 -22.31 1.54 10.80
C LYS A 167 -21.47 2.18 9.69
N ARG A 168 -20.14 2.24 9.85
CA ARG A 168 -19.23 2.79 8.82
C ARG A 168 -19.30 1.99 7.53
N TYR A 169 -19.40 0.66 7.62
CA TYR A 169 -19.56 -0.20 6.46
C TYR A 169 -20.89 0.06 5.73
N GLU A 170 -21.99 0.21 6.46
CA GLU A 170 -23.29 0.58 5.91
C GLU A 170 -23.27 1.95 5.21
N GLU A 171 -22.59 2.95 5.80
CA GLU A 171 -22.40 4.28 5.22
C GLU A 171 -21.51 4.26 3.96
N MET A 172 -20.53 3.35 3.91
CA MET A 172 -19.65 3.17 2.76
C MET A 172 -20.35 2.53 1.56
N LEU A 173 -21.24 1.55 1.79
CA LEU A 173 -21.82 0.71 0.73
C LEU A 173 -22.48 1.49 -0.42
N PRO A 174 -23.30 2.53 -0.20
CA PRO A 174 -23.86 3.33 -1.28
C PRO A 174 -22.77 3.99 -2.14
N LEU A 175 -21.75 4.57 -1.52
CA LEU A 175 -20.63 5.22 -2.21
C LEU A 175 -19.81 4.21 -3.02
N TRP A 176 -19.54 3.04 -2.43
CA TRP A 176 -18.90 1.92 -3.12
C TRP A 176 -19.70 1.49 -4.36
N ARG A 177 -21.02 1.30 -4.24
CA ARG A 177 -21.88 0.89 -5.36
C ARG A 177 -21.92 1.95 -6.46
N THR A 178 -22.08 3.23 -6.09
CA THR A 178 -22.01 4.35 -7.03
C THR A 178 -20.68 4.36 -7.77
N TYR A 179 -19.57 4.20 -7.04
CA TYR A 179 -18.23 4.12 -7.62
C TYR A 179 -18.10 2.93 -8.58
N MET A 180 -18.45 1.71 -8.15
CA MET A 180 -18.34 0.52 -8.98
C MET A 180 -19.23 0.59 -10.23
N GLY A 181 -20.36 1.30 -10.17
CA GLY A 181 -21.21 1.57 -11.33
C GLY A 181 -20.53 2.45 -12.40
N THR A 182 -19.44 3.14 -12.07
CA THR A 182 -18.63 3.89 -13.05
C THR A 182 -17.61 3.04 -13.79
N ILE A 183 -17.38 1.80 -13.34
CA ILE A 183 -16.37 0.90 -13.91
C ILE A 183 -17.08 -0.10 -14.83
N PRO A 184 -16.76 -0.14 -16.14
CA PRO A 184 -17.36 -1.12 -17.04
C PRO A 184 -17.01 -2.56 -16.64
N SER A 185 -17.98 -3.47 -16.75
CA SER A 185 -17.78 -4.90 -16.47
C SER A 185 -17.13 -5.63 -17.64
N GLY A 186 -16.50 -6.78 -17.36
CA GLY A 186 -15.95 -7.67 -18.39
C GLY A 186 -14.70 -7.13 -19.11
N LEU A 187 -14.06 -6.09 -18.58
CA LEU A 187 -12.83 -5.55 -19.16
C LEU A 187 -11.64 -6.51 -18.96
N PRO A 188 -10.74 -6.64 -19.95
CA PRO A 188 -9.40 -7.20 -19.75
C PRO A 188 -8.67 -6.51 -18.60
N LEU A 189 -7.76 -7.22 -17.91
CA LEU A 189 -7.09 -6.78 -16.68
C LEU A 189 -6.57 -5.34 -16.76
N GLY A 190 -5.69 -5.04 -17.71
CA GLY A 190 -5.11 -3.71 -17.85
C GLY A 190 -6.13 -2.62 -18.18
N LYS A 191 -7.20 -2.94 -18.94
CA LYS A 191 -8.31 -1.99 -19.21
C LYS A 191 -9.14 -1.74 -17.95
N ALA A 192 -9.35 -2.76 -17.11
CA ALA A 192 -10.03 -2.63 -15.83
C ALA A 192 -9.21 -1.74 -14.87
N VAL A 193 -7.91 -2.00 -14.72
CA VAL A 193 -7.00 -1.15 -13.92
C VAL A 193 -7.03 0.31 -14.40
N LEU A 194 -6.96 0.56 -15.72
CA LEU A 194 -7.08 1.91 -16.27
C LEU A 194 -8.45 2.57 -16.02
N ALA A 195 -9.53 1.80 -15.98
CA ALA A 195 -10.86 2.34 -15.65
C ALA A 195 -10.93 2.81 -14.19
N HIS A 196 -10.37 2.03 -13.26
CA HIS A 196 -10.23 2.43 -11.85
C HIS A 196 -9.35 3.69 -11.71
N MET A 197 -8.17 3.67 -12.33
CA MET A 197 -7.21 4.77 -12.24
C MET A 197 -7.72 6.08 -12.88
N ARG A 198 -8.53 6.01 -13.93
CA ARG A 198 -9.22 7.19 -14.50
C ARG A 198 -10.03 7.94 -13.45
N GLN A 199 -10.81 7.23 -12.65
CA GLN A 199 -11.58 7.85 -11.56
C GLN A 199 -10.66 8.37 -10.45
N TYR A 200 -9.58 7.63 -10.15
CA TYR A 200 -8.59 8.05 -9.16
C TYR A 200 -7.89 9.35 -9.55
N TRP A 201 -7.39 9.50 -10.78
CA TRP A 201 -6.75 10.75 -11.22
C TRP A 201 -7.72 11.93 -11.24
N ARG A 202 -8.97 11.72 -11.65
CA ARG A 202 -10.01 12.75 -11.58
C ARG A 202 -10.25 13.23 -10.14
N TYR A 203 -10.27 12.31 -9.17
CA TYR A 203 -10.26 12.65 -7.74
C TYR A 203 -8.97 13.35 -7.31
N ARG A 204 -7.79 12.81 -7.62
CA ARG A 204 -6.49 13.33 -7.17
C ARG A 204 -6.23 14.74 -7.68
N VAL A 205 -6.49 15.03 -8.95
CA VAL A 205 -6.36 16.38 -9.51
C VAL A 205 -7.35 17.34 -8.83
N SER A 206 -8.60 16.90 -8.59
CA SER A 206 -9.57 17.71 -7.84
C SER A 206 -9.14 17.99 -6.40
N ALA A 207 -8.66 16.97 -5.69
CA ALA A 207 -8.17 17.08 -4.33
C ALA A 207 -6.96 18.01 -4.25
N ALA A 208 -6.00 17.87 -5.17
CA ALA A 208 -4.84 18.76 -5.29
C ALA A 208 -5.26 20.22 -5.48
N VAL A 209 -6.19 20.50 -6.40
CA VAL A 209 -6.73 21.85 -6.62
C VAL A 209 -7.47 22.38 -5.39
N LEU A 210 -8.23 21.57 -4.67
CA LEU A 210 -8.93 22.02 -3.47
C LEU A 210 -7.96 22.36 -2.33
N ARG A 211 -6.91 21.55 -2.15
CA ARG A 211 -5.91 21.72 -1.08
C ARG A 211 -5.05 22.98 -1.28
N THR A 212 -4.94 23.50 -2.51
CA THR A 212 -4.23 24.77 -2.79
C THR A 212 -5.06 26.03 -2.53
N ARG A 213 -6.37 25.93 -2.29
CA ARG A 213 -7.28 27.09 -2.06
C ARG A 213 -7.15 27.74 -0.68
N GLY A 214 -6.09 27.45 0.08
CA GLY A 214 -5.78 28.04 1.38
C GLY A 214 -6.64 27.56 2.57
N LYS A 215 -7.81 26.96 2.34
CA LYS A 215 -8.61 26.31 3.39
C LYS A 215 -8.33 24.80 3.42
N LYS A 216 -8.04 24.25 4.61
CA LYS A 216 -7.92 22.80 4.79
C LYS A 216 -9.22 22.09 4.40
N THR A 217 -9.11 21.09 3.53
CA THR A 217 -10.19 20.18 3.18
C THR A 217 -10.64 19.36 4.39
N THR A 218 -11.80 18.71 4.28
CA THR A 218 -12.31 17.78 5.32
C THR A 218 -11.32 16.66 5.61
N GLU A 219 -10.72 16.11 4.56
CA GLU A 219 -9.70 15.07 4.66
C GLU A 219 -8.46 15.55 5.42
N GLN A 220 -7.91 16.72 5.08
CA GLN A 220 -6.74 17.28 5.78
C GLN A 220 -7.03 17.56 7.26
N LYS A 221 -8.27 17.98 7.59
CA LYS A 221 -8.70 18.17 8.98
C LYS A 221 -8.78 16.84 9.71
N SER A 222 -9.30 15.78 9.07
CA SER A 222 -9.38 14.45 9.66
C SER A 222 -8.00 13.87 9.93
N ILE A 223 -7.07 13.98 8.96
CA ILE A 223 -5.67 13.53 9.11
C ILE A 223 -5.03 14.21 10.33
N GLN A 224 -5.05 15.55 10.36
CA GLN A 224 -4.48 16.32 11.46
C GLN A 224 -5.12 15.95 12.81
N GLY A 225 -6.45 15.84 12.84
CA GLY A 225 -7.20 15.52 14.04
C GLY A 225 -6.88 14.14 14.60
N ASN A 226 -6.73 13.14 13.74
CA ASN A 226 -6.39 11.78 14.15
C ASN A 226 -4.95 11.69 14.67
N GLU A 227 -4.01 12.33 13.96
CA GLU A 227 -2.60 12.37 14.36
C GLU A 227 -2.41 13.07 15.72
N ASP A 228 -2.92 14.30 15.86
CA ASP A 228 -2.78 15.09 17.11
C ASP A 228 -3.61 14.51 18.27
N GLY A 229 -4.80 14.01 17.94
CA GLY A 229 -5.79 13.58 18.93
C GLY A 229 -5.47 12.21 19.53
N MET A 230 -4.98 11.28 18.70
CA MET A 230 -4.90 9.85 19.00
C MET A 230 -3.51 9.27 18.73
N PHE A 231 -3.02 9.30 17.49
CA PHE A 231 -1.86 8.51 17.09
C PHE A 231 -0.57 8.94 17.77
N LYS A 232 -0.28 10.24 17.81
CA LYS A 232 0.91 10.77 18.48
C LYS A 232 0.99 10.35 19.95
N LYS A 233 -0.15 10.37 20.65
CA LYS A 233 -0.25 9.97 22.06
C LYS A 233 -0.06 8.47 22.22
N ASP A 234 -0.66 7.67 21.34
CA ASP A 234 -0.51 6.22 21.36
C ASP A 234 0.96 5.80 21.12
N ARG A 235 1.63 6.40 20.13
CA ARG A 235 3.06 6.18 19.88
C ARG A 235 3.91 6.57 21.09
N ALA A 236 3.64 7.71 21.73
CA ALA A 236 4.36 8.13 22.93
C ALA A 236 4.16 7.16 24.11
N ARG A 237 2.94 6.67 24.31
CA ARG A 237 2.61 5.66 25.33
C ARG A 237 3.33 4.35 25.07
N LEU A 238 3.21 3.80 23.86
CA LEU A 238 3.88 2.56 23.45
C LEU A 238 5.41 2.66 23.56
N LYS A 239 5.98 3.82 23.22
CA LYS A 239 7.41 4.10 23.39
C LYS A 239 7.83 4.02 24.85
N SER A 240 7.08 4.66 25.74
CA SER A 240 7.36 4.63 27.18
C SER A 240 7.29 3.22 27.76
N GLU A 241 6.27 2.44 27.37
CA GLU A 241 6.09 1.04 27.77
C GLU A 241 7.23 0.15 27.24
N ALA A 242 7.60 0.31 25.96
CA ALA A 242 8.69 -0.44 25.34
C ALA A 242 10.02 -0.16 26.03
N ASP A 243 10.34 1.11 26.32
CA ASP A 243 11.57 1.49 27.02
C ASP A 243 11.64 0.91 28.44
N GLN A 244 10.51 0.84 29.15
CA GLN A 244 10.44 0.23 30.49
C GLN A 244 10.68 -1.28 30.43
N GLN A 245 10.06 -1.96 29.46
CA GLN A 245 10.23 -3.40 29.29
C GLN A 245 11.63 -3.75 28.78
N GLU A 246 12.23 -2.92 27.92
CA GLU A 246 13.61 -3.08 27.49
C GLU A 246 14.57 -3.00 28.69
N ARG A 247 14.38 -2.03 29.59
CA ARG A 247 15.18 -1.95 30.83
C ARG A 247 15.04 -3.20 31.68
N SER A 248 13.82 -3.72 31.81
CA SER A 248 13.55 -4.95 32.56
C SER A 248 14.23 -6.17 31.94
N TYR A 249 14.19 -6.28 30.61
CA TYR A 249 14.91 -7.30 29.86
C TYR A 249 16.42 -7.20 30.07
N ARG A 250 17.01 -6.00 29.95
CA ARG A 250 18.45 -5.78 30.15
C ARG A 250 18.91 -6.13 31.56
N LEU A 251 18.13 -5.80 32.58
CA LEU A 251 18.42 -6.19 33.97
C LEU A 251 18.40 -7.72 34.14
N ALA A 252 17.38 -8.39 33.61
CA ALA A 252 17.29 -9.85 33.65
C ALA A 252 18.43 -10.53 32.87
N ALA A 253 18.84 -9.97 31.73
CA ALA A 253 19.99 -10.46 30.97
C ALA A 253 21.30 -10.33 31.77
N ALA A 254 21.50 -9.19 32.46
CA ALA A 254 22.67 -9.01 33.32
C ALA A 254 22.68 -9.97 34.52
N GLU A 255 21.51 -10.34 35.08
CA GLU A 255 21.42 -11.37 36.11
C GLU A 255 21.86 -12.75 35.62
N VAL A 256 21.51 -13.11 34.37
CA VAL A 256 21.97 -14.35 33.73
C VAL A 256 23.48 -14.34 33.62
N ASP A 257 24.06 -13.30 33.01
CA ASP A 257 25.50 -13.17 32.81
C ASP A 257 26.26 -13.25 34.15
N ALA A 258 25.76 -12.56 35.19
CA ALA A 258 26.36 -12.58 36.52
C ALA A 258 26.30 -13.97 37.17
N ALA A 259 25.17 -14.70 37.04
CA ALA A 259 25.02 -16.04 37.60
C ALA A 259 25.88 -17.08 36.85
N GLU A 260 26.01 -16.96 35.52
CA GLU A 260 26.88 -17.81 34.71
C GLU A 260 28.36 -17.58 35.03
N GLN A 261 28.78 -16.32 35.16
CA GLN A 261 30.14 -15.98 35.61
C GLN A 261 30.43 -16.52 37.01
N ALA A 262 29.48 -16.39 37.95
CA ALA A 262 29.61 -16.94 39.29
C ALA A 262 29.71 -18.48 39.30
N ALA A 263 28.92 -19.16 38.45
CA ALA A 263 29.01 -20.61 38.28
C ALA A 263 30.38 -21.03 37.72
N ALA A 264 30.89 -20.31 36.72
CA ALA A 264 32.21 -20.56 36.16
C ALA A 264 33.34 -20.34 37.18
N ALA A 265 33.28 -19.27 37.96
CA ALA A 265 34.24 -18.97 39.01
C ALA A 265 34.20 -19.99 40.17
N ALA A 266 33.01 -20.40 40.61
CA ALA A 266 32.82 -21.44 41.62
C ALA A 266 33.44 -22.78 41.16
N LYS A 267 33.21 -23.16 39.91
CA LYS A 267 33.78 -24.38 39.31
C LYS A 267 35.31 -24.39 39.32
N GLN A 268 35.95 -23.23 39.11
CA GLN A 268 37.40 -23.10 39.05
C GLN A 268 38.06 -23.00 40.45
N SER A 269 37.29 -22.80 41.52
CA SER A 269 37.81 -22.55 42.86
C SER A 269 37.66 -23.79 43.76
N PRO A 270 38.76 -24.42 44.21
CA PRO A 270 38.70 -25.64 45.02
C PRO A 270 37.81 -25.53 46.28
N GLY A 271 37.82 -24.37 46.94
CA GLY A 271 37.03 -24.12 48.15
C GLY A 271 35.55 -23.79 47.93
N PHE A 272 35.11 -23.58 46.68
CA PHE A 272 33.75 -23.13 46.36
C PHE A 272 33.06 -23.97 45.28
N SER A 273 33.68 -25.07 44.83
CA SER A 273 33.14 -25.97 43.79
C SER A 273 31.75 -26.51 44.12
N ASN A 274 31.44 -26.73 45.41
CA ASN A 274 30.13 -27.14 45.88
C ASN A 274 29.01 -26.10 45.64
N GLN A 275 29.36 -24.84 45.32
CA GLN A 275 28.39 -23.78 45.00
C GLN A 275 28.04 -23.71 43.51
N GLU A 276 28.76 -24.40 42.61
CA GLU A 276 28.47 -24.38 41.17
C GLU A 276 27.00 -24.74 40.86
N PRO A 277 26.41 -25.83 41.42
CA PRO A 277 25.03 -26.20 41.12
C PRO A 277 24.02 -25.12 41.53
N PHE A 278 24.27 -24.41 42.63
CA PHE A 278 23.44 -23.30 43.08
C PHE A 278 23.45 -22.15 42.07
N TRP A 279 24.63 -21.73 41.63
CA TRP A 279 24.76 -20.65 40.64
C TRP A 279 24.19 -21.04 39.27
N ARG A 280 24.31 -22.31 38.87
CA ARG A 280 23.66 -22.82 37.66
C ARG A 280 22.13 -22.79 37.75
N ALA A 281 21.56 -23.23 38.87
CA ALA A 281 20.11 -23.14 39.10
C ALA A 281 19.63 -21.68 39.07
N LYS A 282 20.40 -20.77 39.68
CA LYS A 282 20.13 -19.33 39.64
C LYS A 282 20.20 -18.76 38.21
N ALA A 283 21.17 -19.19 37.40
CA ALA A 283 21.27 -18.79 36.00
C ALA A 283 20.08 -19.29 35.16
N GLN A 284 19.61 -20.53 35.39
CA GLN A 284 18.41 -21.06 34.73
C GLN A 284 17.15 -20.28 35.10
N GLU A 285 16.97 -19.96 36.38
CA GLU A 285 15.83 -19.15 36.83
C GLU A 285 15.88 -17.73 36.24
N ALA A 286 17.06 -17.10 36.25
CA ALA A 286 17.29 -15.80 35.62
C ALA A 286 17.03 -15.85 34.10
N SER A 287 17.39 -16.94 33.42
CA SER A 287 17.12 -17.11 31.99
C SER A 287 15.62 -17.16 31.71
N SER A 288 14.84 -17.87 32.53
CA SER A 288 13.38 -17.86 32.37
C SER A 288 12.77 -16.48 32.58
N ARG A 289 13.28 -15.69 33.55
CA ARG A 289 12.86 -14.29 33.73
C ARG A 289 13.26 -13.42 32.54
N ARG A 290 14.48 -13.56 32.02
CA ARG A 290 14.96 -12.86 30.83
C ARG A 290 14.07 -13.14 29.63
N ASP A 291 13.73 -14.40 29.37
CA ASP A 291 12.94 -14.79 28.19
C ASP A 291 11.52 -14.22 28.25
N LYS A 292 10.89 -14.21 29.44
CA LYS A 292 9.59 -13.54 29.65
C LYS A 292 9.69 -12.02 29.45
N ALA A 293 10.74 -11.39 29.97
CA ALA A 293 10.96 -9.95 29.80
C ALA A 293 11.24 -9.59 28.33
N TYR A 294 12.00 -10.43 27.63
CA TYR A 294 12.26 -10.29 26.20
C TYR A 294 10.97 -10.39 25.38
N ASP A 295 10.16 -11.44 25.58
CA ASP A 295 8.87 -11.59 24.89
C ASP A 295 7.94 -10.39 25.15
N SER A 296 7.85 -9.94 26.41
CA SER A 296 7.06 -8.75 26.77
C SER A 296 7.54 -7.50 26.01
N TRP A 297 8.85 -7.20 26.06
CA TRP A 297 9.44 -6.08 25.34
C TRP A 297 9.20 -6.17 23.84
N ARG A 298 9.47 -7.33 23.22
CA ARG A 298 9.32 -7.52 21.77
C ARG A 298 7.86 -7.36 21.31
N ARG A 299 6.87 -7.77 22.10
CA ARG A 299 5.45 -7.54 21.78
C ARG A 299 5.09 -6.07 21.78
N THR A 300 5.55 -5.31 22.77
CA THR A 300 5.27 -3.86 22.84
C THR A 300 6.04 -3.11 21.76
N GLN A 301 7.30 -3.49 21.53
CA GLN A 301 8.10 -2.94 20.43
C GLN A 301 7.43 -3.18 19.08
N ALA A 302 6.89 -4.38 18.82
CA ALA A 302 6.17 -4.66 17.58
C ALA A 302 4.90 -3.78 17.43
N ARG A 303 4.19 -3.49 18.52
CA ARG A 303 3.05 -2.56 18.49
C ARG A 303 3.49 -1.14 18.19
N LEU A 304 4.62 -0.70 18.75
CA LEU A 304 5.21 0.61 18.48
C LEU A 304 5.68 0.72 17.03
N ASP A 305 6.44 -0.26 16.54
CA ASP A 305 7.01 -0.28 15.19
C ASP A 305 5.93 -0.28 14.11
N THR A 306 4.75 -0.82 14.44
CA THR A 306 3.61 -0.85 13.53
C THR A 306 2.61 0.26 13.80
N ALA A 307 2.77 1.10 14.83
CA ALA A 307 1.77 2.09 15.21
C ALA A 307 1.51 3.10 14.08
N ALA A 308 0.27 3.56 13.97
CA ALA A 308 -0.13 4.58 13.00
C ALA A 308 0.72 5.84 13.14
N ASP A 309 1.23 6.36 12.03
CA ASP A 309 2.03 7.60 12.00
C ASP A 309 1.73 8.41 10.73
N ASP A 310 0.90 9.44 10.90
CA ASP A 310 0.54 10.36 9.81
C ASP A 310 1.30 11.69 9.92
N SER A 311 2.37 11.76 10.73
CA SER A 311 3.05 13.02 11.05
C SER A 311 3.60 13.76 9.83
N ASP A 312 4.17 13.04 8.88
CA ASP A 312 4.72 13.59 7.64
C ASP A 312 3.71 13.56 6.47
N LEU A 313 2.50 12.99 6.67
CA LEU A 313 1.57 12.69 5.59
C LEU A 313 1.09 13.95 4.84
N LEU A 314 0.71 15.01 5.55
CA LEU A 314 0.19 16.22 4.92
C LEU A 314 1.24 16.93 4.06
N GLU A 315 2.51 16.91 4.48
CA GLU A 315 3.64 17.44 3.71
C GLU A 315 3.91 16.58 2.47
N ASN A 316 3.89 15.25 2.63
CA ASN A 316 4.01 14.33 1.51
C ASN A 316 2.89 14.55 0.48
N MET A 317 1.63 14.64 0.94
CA MET A 317 0.47 14.90 0.06
C MET A 317 0.64 16.19 -0.72
N GLN A 318 1.06 17.28 -0.07
CA GLN A 318 1.32 18.55 -0.76
C GLN A 318 2.38 18.40 -1.86
N THR A 319 3.44 17.64 -1.58
CA THR A 319 4.53 17.38 -2.53
C THR A 319 4.04 16.56 -3.73
N TYR A 320 3.36 15.44 -3.49
CA TYR A 320 2.82 14.58 -4.55
C TYR A 320 1.71 15.27 -5.36
N ASP A 321 0.85 16.07 -4.73
CA ASP A 321 -0.17 16.87 -5.41
C ASP A 321 0.46 17.89 -6.36
N LYS A 322 1.52 18.57 -5.92
CA LYS A 322 2.28 19.48 -6.78
C LYS A 322 2.88 18.75 -7.99
N TRP A 323 3.52 17.60 -7.77
CA TRP A 323 4.11 16.82 -8.85
C TRP A 323 3.09 16.32 -9.86
N LEU A 324 1.94 15.83 -9.38
CA LEU A 324 0.84 15.41 -10.27
C LEU A 324 0.35 16.57 -11.14
N LEU A 325 0.13 17.75 -10.56
CA LEU A 325 -0.35 18.91 -11.30
C LEU A 325 0.66 19.40 -12.35
N GLU A 326 1.95 19.45 -11.99
CA GLU A 326 3.01 19.86 -12.91
C GLU A 326 3.18 18.88 -14.09
N ASP A 327 3.21 17.57 -13.82
CA ASP A 327 3.28 16.56 -14.88
C ASP A 327 2.04 16.64 -15.79
N ALA A 328 0.86 16.73 -15.20
CA ALA A 328 -0.39 16.79 -15.95
C ALA A 328 -0.49 18.05 -16.83
N GLU A 329 -0.03 19.20 -16.34
CA GLU A 329 0.04 20.44 -17.10
C GLU A 329 0.98 20.32 -18.32
N LEU A 330 2.20 19.79 -18.11
CA LEU A 330 3.18 19.61 -19.18
C LEU A 330 2.65 18.67 -20.27
N ILE A 331 2.08 17.52 -19.88
CA ILE A 331 1.56 16.54 -20.84
C ILE A 331 0.36 17.11 -21.59
N TYR A 332 -0.55 17.81 -20.90
CA TYR A 332 -1.68 18.49 -21.54
C TYR A 332 -1.20 19.52 -22.57
N LYS A 333 -0.20 20.34 -22.24
CA LYS A 333 0.39 21.31 -23.17
C LYS A 333 0.94 20.63 -24.42
N TRP A 334 1.73 19.56 -24.27
CA TRP A 334 2.28 18.82 -25.42
C TRP A 334 1.20 18.14 -26.25
N HIS A 335 0.16 17.61 -25.62
CA HIS A 335 -0.97 17.03 -26.34
C HIS A 335 -1.73 18.10 -27.14
N LYS A 336 -1.86 19.31 -26.60
CA LYS A 336 -2.46 20.44 -27.34
C LYS A 336 -1.62 20.91 -28.53
N GLU A 337 -0.29 20.85 -28.41
CA GLU A 337 0.64 21.18 -29.49
C GLU A 337 0.58 20.18 -30.66
N ASP A 338 0.37 18.89 -30.36
CA ASP A 338 0.21 17.84 -31.37
C ASP A 338 -0.89 16.83 -30.96
N PRO A 339 -2.17 17.15 -31.20
CA PRO A 339 -3.30 16.32 -30.76
C PRO A 339 -3.36 14.94 -31.43
N ASN A 340 -2.74 14.82 -32.60
CA ASN A 340 -2.69 13.58 -33.37
C ASN A 340 -1.60 12.63 -32.88
N LYS A 341 -0.68 13.10 -32.04
CA LYS A 341 0.36 12.26 -31.46
C LYS A 341 -0.24 11.24 -30.52
N ARG A 342 0.00 9.97 -30.80
CA ARG A 342 -0.42 8.88 -29.93
C ARG A 342 0.24 9.00 -28.56
N MET A 343 -0.56 8.78 -27.53
CA MET A 343 -0.17 8.89 -26.13
C MET A 343 -0.54 7.59 -25.41
N ARG A 344 0.24 7.23 -24.40
CA ARG A 344 -0.05 6.04 -23.59
C ARG A 344 -1.38 6.22 -22.84
N PRO A 345 -2.19 5.15 -22.68
CA PRO A 345 -3.56 5.28 -22.16
C PRO A 345 -3.70 5.92 -20.77
N HIS A 346 -2.75 5.70 -19.85
CA HIS A 346 -2.79 6.30 -18.52
C HIS A 346 -2.48 7.81 -18.56
N TYR A 347 -1.52 8.25 -19.37
CA TYR A 347 -1.29 9.68 -19.58
C TYR A 347 -2.49 10.35 -20.25
N ALA A 348 -3.15 9.67 -21.20
CA ALA A 348 -4.41 10.18 -21.76
C ALA A 348 -5.50 10.37 -20.68
N ALA A 349 -5.59 9.43 -19.72
CA ALA A 349 -6.48 9.57 -18.58
C ALA A 349 -6.12 10.76 -17.67
N ILE A 350 -4.83 10.99 -17.40
CA ILE A 350 -4.34 12.12 -16.61
C ILE A 350 -4.63 13.45 -17.32
N VAL A 351 -4.36 13.54 -18.62
CA VAL A 351 -4.67 14.72 -19.45
C VAL A 351 -6.15 15.03 -19.42
N SER A 352 -7.01 14.02 -19.58
CA SER A 352 -8.47 14.18 -19.50
C SER A 352 -8.91 14.68 -18.11
N ALA A 353 -8.34 14.16 -17.03
CA ALA A 353 -8.62 14.63 -15.68
C ALA A 353 -8.17 16.08 -15.47
N TYR A 354 -6.98 16.45 -15.97
CA TYR A 354 -6.47 17.82 -15.89
C TYR A 354 -7.31 18.80 -16.69
N GLU A 355 -7.66 18.45 -17.92
CA GLU A 355 -8.51 19.27 -18.77
C GLU A 355 -9.90 19.48 -18.13
N GLU A 356 -10.51 18.44 -17.59
CA GLU A 356 -11.79 18.56 -16.89
C GLU A 356 -11.69 19.47 -15.65
N VAL A 357 -10.74 19.20 -14.77
CA VAL A 357 -10.70 19.80 -13.43
C VAL A 357 -10.08 21.19 -13.46
N VAL A 358 -8.95 21.36 -14.14
CA VAL A 358 -8.14 22.58 -14.11
C VAL A 358 -8.52 23.51 -15.25
N VAL A 359 -8.55 23.02 -16.49
CA VAL A 359 -8.82 23.85 -17.68
C VAL A 359 -10.30 24.25 -17.73
N ASN A 360 -11.20 23.29 -17.56
CA ASN A 360 -12.64 23.52 -17.61
C ASN A 360 -13.24 23.91 -16.24
N GLY A 361 -12.44 23.93 -15.18
CA GLY A 361 -12.85 24.34 -13.83
C GLY A 361 -13.86 23.40 -13.15
N LYS A 362 -14.05 22.18 -13.65
CA LYS A 362 -15.02 21.21 -13.10
C LYS A 362 -14.43 20.39 -11.95
N VAL A 363 -13.98 21.10 -10.91
CA VAL A 363 -13.42 20.49 -9.71
C VAL A 363 -14.48 19.69 -8.97
N LEU A 364 -14.19 18.42 -8.64
CA LEU A 364 -15.11 17.61 -7.83
C LEU A 364 -15.30 18.25 -6.46
N ALA A 365 -16.56 18.51 -6.09
CA ALA A 365 -16.89 19.02 -4.77
C ALA A 365 -16.64 17.95 -3.70
N GLU A 366 -16.25 18.36 -2.48
CA GLU A 366 -16.10 17.45 -1.34
C GLU A 366 -17.41 16.73 -0.98
N THR A 367 -18.55 17.28 -1.41
CA THR A 367 -19.88 16.70 -1.22
C THR A 367 -20.26 15.63 -2.23
N SER A 368 -19.54 15.52 -3.36
CA SER A 368 -19.81 14.54 -4.41
C SER A 368 -19.46 13.12 -3.97
N ASP A 369 -20.23 12.14 -4.43
CA ASP A 369 -20.06 10.74 -4.04
C ASP A 369 -18.66 10.21 -4.37
N LEU A 370 -18.14 10.54 -5.56
CA LEU A 370 -16.81 10.12 -5.98
C LEU A 370 -15.73 10.69 -5.06
N TYR A 371 -15.81 11.98 -4.74
CA TYR A 371 -14.83 12.60 -3.84
C TYR A 371 -14.93 12.01 -2.43
N LYS A 372 -16.14 11.87 -1.88
CA LYS A 372 -16.35 11.26 -0.56
C LYS A 372 -15.82 9.84 -0.48
N PHE A 373 -16.04 9.05 -1.52
CA PHE A 373 -15.57 7.67 -1.57
C PHE A 373 -14.06 7.60 -1.38
N PHE A 374 -13.30 8.33 -2.19
CA PHE A 374 -11.84 8.33 -2.10
C PHE A 374 -11.33 9.03 -0.84
N SER A 375 -11.89 10.20 -0.49
CA SER A 375 -11.40 10.98 0.65
C SER A 375 -11.66 10.29 1.99
N THR A 376 -12.68 9.41 2.07
CA THR A 376 -13.07 8.73 3.31
C THR A 376 -12.57 7.29 3.42
N TYR A 377 -12.41 6.57 2.30
CA TYR A 377 -12.20 5.11 2.35
C TYR A 377 -10.95 4.60 1.64
N VAL A 378 -10.36 5.36 0.71
CA VAL A 378 -9.21 4.91 -0.08
C VAL A 378 -7.96 5.63 0.41
N HIS A 379 -6.94 4.85 0.78
CA HIS A 379 -5.67 5.40 1.24
C HIS A 379 -4.82 5.88 0.04
N ASP A 380 -3.93 6.84 0.29
CA ASP A 380 -2.92 7.30 -0.65
C ASP A 380 -1.65 6.46 -0.47
N SER A 381 -1.38 5.56 -1.42
CA SER A 381 -0.23 4.67 -1.33
C SER A 381 1.10 5.40 -1.50
N LEU A 382 1.15 6.51 -2.24
CA LEU A 382 2.39 7.27 -2.44
C LEU A 382 2.67 8.20 -1.26
N ALA A 383 1.69 9.04 -0.89
CA ALA A 383 1.90 10.00 0.19
C ALA A 383 2.04 9.33 1.56
N GLY A 384 1.31 8.23 1.76
CA GLY A 384 1.39 7.41 2.97
C GLY A 384 2.67 6.59 3.12
N PHE A 385 3.35 6.30 2.01
CA PHE A 385 4.59 5.52 1.97
C PHE A 385 5.59 6.23 1.06
N ALA A 386 5.95 7.46 1.43
CA ALA A 386 6.84 8.35 0.68
C ALA A 386 8.31 7.91 0.68
N THR A 387 8.54 6.61 0.54
CA THR A 387 9.83 5.92 0.51
C THR A 387 10.09 5.23 -0.83
N ASP A 388 9.09 5.22 -1.71
CA ASP A 388 9.09 4.52 -2.99
C ASP A 388 9.42 5.51 -4.14
N ASN A 389 10.32 5.12 -5.04
CA ASN A 389 10.69 5.94 -6.19
C ASN A 389 9.69 5.75 -7.35
N THR A 390 8.47 6.25 -7.15
CA THR A 390 7.36 6.15 -8.11
C THR A 390 6.82 7.53 -8.45
N ARG A 391 6.62 7.82 -9.74
CA ARG A 391 5.94 9.05 -10.15
C ARG A 391 4.43 8.91 -9.92
N THR A 392 3.76 10.01 -9.60
CA THR A 392 2.28 10.07 -9.48
C THR A 392 1.55 9.75 -10.78
N THR A 393 2.29 9.71 -11.89
CA THR A 393 1.81 9.49 -13.24
C THR A 393 2.26 8.16 -13.82
N ASP A 394 3.01 7.34 -13.07
CA ASP A 394 3.45 6.02 -13.52
C ASP A 394 2.28 5.01 -13.54
N PRO A 395 2.26 4.08 -14.51
CA PRO A 395 1.38 2.92 -14.47
C PRO A 395 1.92 1.87 -13.49
N ARG A 396 1.02 1.04 -12.94
CA ARG A 396 1.41 -0.13 -12.14
C ARG A 396 1.97 -1.22 -13.07
N VAL A 397 3.06 -1.87 -12.66
CA VAL A 397 3.53 -3.08 -13.34
C VAL A 397 2.59 -4.25 -13.04
N LEU A 398 2.13 -4.94 -14.08
CA LEU A 398 1.29 -6.14 -14.01
C LEU A 398 2.03 -7.31 -14.68
N TYR A 399 2.40 -8.33 -13.92
CA TYR A 399 2.88 -9.60 -14.44
C TYR A 399 1.70 -10.51 -14.78
N ILE A 400 1.78 -11.19 -15.91
CA ILE A 400 0.72 -12.06 -16.47
C ILE A 400 1.28 -13.45 -16.78
N GLY A 401 2.04 -13.99 -15.83
CA GLY A 401 2.71 -15.30 -15.93
C GLY A 401 4.23 -15.17 -16.13
N GLY A 402 5.00 -15.71 -15.17
CA GLY A 402 6.46 -15.52 -15.11
C GLY A 402 6.83 -14.04 -15.15
N ASP A 403 7.91 -13.69 -15.84
CA ASP A 403 8.37 -12.30 -15.96
C ASP A 403 7.65 -11.50 -17.07
N GLN A 404 6.59 -12.06 -17.65
CA GLN A 404 5.85 -11.39 -18.73
C GLN A 404 5.01 -10.24 -18.16
N LYS A 405 5.34 -9.01 -18.58
CA LYS A 405 4.59 -7.79 -18.20
C LYS A 405 3.46 -7.49 -19.19
N GLU A 406 2.27 -7.17 -18.69
CA GLU A 406 1.15 -6.72 -19.50
C GLU A 406 1.45 -5.35 -20.13
N LYS A 407 1.27 -5.24 -21.45
CA LYS A 407 1.53 -3.99 -22.21
C LYS A 407 0.33 -3.04 -22.24
N TYR A 408 -0.51 -3.03 -21.21
CA TYR A 408 -1.75 -2.25 -21.17
C TYR A 408 -1.52 -0.73 -21.19
N ALA A 409 -0.35 -0.29 -20.72
CA ALA A 409 0.08 1.09 -20.69
C ALA A 409 0.96 1.48 -21.90
N ALA A 410 1.14 0.61 -22.90
CA ALA A 410 1.90 0.94 -24.11
C ALA A 410 1.09 1.80 -25.08
N VAL A 411 1.78 2.52 -25.98
CA VAL A 411 1.12 3.18 -27.11
C VAL A 411 0.53 2.10 -28.02
N GLN A 412 -0.78 2.11 -28.23
CA GLN A 412 -1.44 1.09 -29.05
C GLN A 412 -1.13 1.31 -30.54
N THR A 413 -0.83 0.24 -31.24
CA THR A 413 -0.70 0.21 -32.71
C THR A 413 -2.03 -0.17 -33.36
N GLU A 414 -2.25 0.17 -34.64
CA GLU A 414 -3.53 -0.07 -35.34
C GLU A 414 -3.97 -1.53 -35.31
N LYS A 415 -3.01 -2.47 -35.42
CA LYS A 415 -3.27 -3.92 -35.30
C LYS A 415 -3.81 -4.36 -33.93
N GLN A 416 -3.55 -3.61 -32.86
CA GLN A 416 -4.02 -3.96 -31.51
C GLN A 416 -5.44 -3.45 -31.23
N LEU A 417 -5.96 -2.55 -32.07
CA LEU A 417 -7.34 -2.06 -31.98
C LEU A 417 -8.33 -2.96 -32.73
N GLU A 418 -7.86 -3.69 -33.75
CA GLU A 418 -8.70 -4.58 -34.58
C GLU A 418 -9.01 -5.94 -33.94
N VAL A 419 -8.22 -6.37 -32.95
CA VAL A 419 -8.37 -7.66 -32.24
C VAL A 419 -9.03 -7.48 -30.86
N ALA A 420 -9.45 -6.26 -30.52
CA ALA A 420 -9.85 -5.84 -29.17
C ALA A 420 -11.34 -5.58 -28.97
#